data_AF-A0AA38SG11-F1
#
_entry.id   AF-A0AA38SG11-F1
#
_cell.length_a   1.000
_cell.length_b   1.000
_cell.length_c   1.000
_cell.angle_alpha   90.00
_cell.angle_beta   90.00
_cell.angle_gamma   90.00
#
_symmetry.space_group_name_H-M   'P 1'
#
loop_
_entity.id
_entity.type
_entity.pdbx_description
1 polymer ?
#
loop_
_entity_poly.entity_id
_entity_poly.type
_entity_poly.pdbx_seq_one_letter_code
_entity_poly.pdbx_strand_id
1 'polypeptide(L)'
;MNLSNLKHIGGGSSSTKDGSTEITSTTSNSNHDQSKLPQLVHDGAWSLCQYAREIYISDCQALSYVIASDAHGEMKKLEKLTVFSCRSLVEVFETQGFNINGCDTPIIDEGSGGNDATMVIQRMKKINVPAQLSNLKELLIYGCDLLHHVLTFSTLESLTQLENFRINKCKAMEVIVKADNGDQTMISSKVVVFQHLKSFQLLDLPNLTGFFLGKNVEFQWPSLDDVMIDGCPQMMRFTSGCSRTPKLNYIRTKLGKHSLECGLNVQTTTLHECPSSSLDTSN
;
A
#
# COMPACT_ATOMS: atom_id res chain seq x y z
N MET A 1 21.70 -8.00 -4.92
CA MET A 1 21.88 -6.94 -5.95
C MET A 1 22.17 -5.64 -5.22
N ASN A 2 23.19 -4.87 -5.61
CA ASN A 2 23.40 -3.54 -5.01
C ASN A 2 22.43 -2.56 -5.69
N LEU A 3 21.45 -2.06 -4.94
CA LEU A 3 20.32 -1.28 -5.44
C LEU A 3 20.40 0.20 -5.06
N SER A 4 21.58 0.73 -4.69
CA SER A 4 21.73 2.08 -4.12
C SER A 4 21.16 3.23 -4.96
N ASN A 5 20.96 3.02 -6.27
CA ASN A 5 20.37 3.98 -7.21
C ASN A 5 18.98 3.56 -7.75
N LEU A 6 18.35 2.54 -7.15
CA LEU A 6 17.02 2.08 -7.55
C LEU A 6 16.01 3.21 -7.35
N LYS A 7 15.32 3.58 -8.43
CA LYS A 7 14.22 4.56 -8.41
C LYS A 7 12.87 3.91 -8.15
N HIS A 8 12.69 2.68 -8.66
CA HIS A 8 11.53 1.80 -8.48
C HIS A 8 11.77 0.41 -9.09
N ILE A 9 10.89 -0.55 -8.80
CA ILE A 9 10.80 -1.87 -9.46
C ILE A 9 9.68 -1.81 -10.53
N GLY A 10 10.07 -1.93 -11.80
CA GLY A 10 9.24 -1.81 -13.00
C GLY A 10 10.01 -1.06 -14.09
N GLY A 11 9.56 -1.10 -15.35
CA GLY A 11 10.28 -0.53 -16.49
C GLY A 11 10.13 -1.34 -17.78
N GLY A 12 8.98 -1.24 -18.43
CA GLY A 12 8.82 -1.68 -19.81
C GLY A 12 8.66 -0.47 -20.74
N SER A 13 9.75 -0.01 -21.36
CA SER A 13 9.78 0.85 -22.57
C SER A 13 8.61 1.83 -22.75
N SER A 14 8.81 3.08 -22.32
CA SER A 14 8.50 4.19 -23.24
C SER A 14 9.70 4.32 -24.19
N SER A 15 9.42 4.44 -25.48
CA SER A 15 10.40 4.48 -26.55
C SER A 15 11.51 5.52 -26.33
N THR A 16 12.73 5.06 -26.07
CA THR A 16 13.92 5.85 -26.37
C THR A 16 14.57 5.29 -27.62
N LYS A 17 14.41 6.01 -28.73
CA LYS A 17 15.23 5.82 -29.93
C LYS A 17 16.69 6.15 -29.58
N ASP A 18 17.59 5.36 -30.17
CA ASP A 18 19.05 5.46 -30.23
C ASP A 18 19.91 5.10 -29.02
N GLY A 19 20.88 4.22 -29.28
CA GLY A 19 22.12 4.09 -28.51
C GLY A 19 22.35 2.76 -27.81
N SER A 20 22.66 1.71 -28.58
CA SER A 20 23.18 0.39 -28.18
C SER A 20 24.11 0.35 -26.94
N THR A 21 23.93 -0.65 -26.06
CA THR A 21 25.01 -1.56 -25.61
C THR A 21 24.49 -2.81 -24.89
N GLU A 22 25.05 -3.97 -25.26
CA GLU A 22 24.73 -5.32 -24.77
C GLU A 22 25.12 -5.53 -23.29
N ILE A 23 24.40 -6.41 -22.59
CA ILE A 23 24.75 -6.89 -21.25
C ILE A 23 24.90 -8.42 -21.28
N THR A 24 26.06 -8.91 -20.85
CA THR A 24 26.32 -10.32 -20.54
C THR A 24 26.08 -10.61 -19.06
N SER A 25 25.53 -11.80 -18.78
CA SER A 25 25.17 -12.30 -17.46
C SER A 25 26.32 -13.08 -16.82
N THR A 26 26.50 -12.95 -15.50
CA THR A 26 27.24 -13.95 -14.71
C THR A 26 26.52 -14.25 -13.40
N THR A 27 26.30 -15.55 -13.20
CA THR A 27 25.67 -16.19 -12.04
C THR A 27 26.71 -16.46 -10.95
N SER A 28 26.39 -16.05 -9.72
CA SER A 28 26.81 -16.60 -8.39
C SER A 28 28.15 -17.33 -8.25
N ASN A 29 29.09 -16.80 -7.43
CA ASN A 29 29.54 -17.41 -6.15
C ASN A 29 30.69 -16.64 -5.45
N SER A 30 30.62 -16.60 -4.12
CA SER A 30 31.67 -16.47 -3.08
C SER A 30 32.78 -15.39 -3.13
N ASN A 31 32.87 -14.67 -2.00
CA ASN A 31 34.03 -14.06 -1.31
C ASN A 31 35.07 -13.18 -2.06
N HIS A 32 35.30 -12.00 -1.47
CA HIS A 32 36.37 -11.03 -1.70
C HIS A 32 36.49 -10.45 -3.12
N ASP A 33 36.12 -9.19 -3.33
CA ASP A 33 37.06 -8.06 -3.30
C ASP A 33 36.31 -6.74 -3.59
N GLN A 34 36.80 -5.63 -3.02
CA GLN A 34 36.29 -4.29 -3.32
C GLN A 34 36.77 -3.88 -4.71
N SER A 35 35.88 -3.74 -5.69
CA SER A 35 36.12 -2.84 -6.82
C SER A 35 34.83 -2.36 -7.45
N LYS A 36 34.75 -1.04 -7.65
CA LYS A 36 33.71 -0.27 -8.36
C LYS A 36 33.07 -1.07 -9.51
N LEU A 37 31.75 -1.25 -9.47
CA LEU A 37 30.97 -1.69 -10.63
C LEU A 37 30.15 -0.52 -11.22
N PRO A 38 30.01 -0.43 -12.55
CA PRO A 38 29.35 0.68 -13.22
C PRO A 38 27.84 0.67 -12.98
N GLN A 39 27.23 1.86 -13.03
CA GLN A 39 25.80 2.07 -12.89
C GLN A 39 25.02 1.30 -13.98
N LEU A 40 24.35 0.22 -13.57
CA LEU A 40 23.48 -0.61 -14.42
C LEU A 40 22.04 -0.44 -13.93
N VAL A 41 21.35 0.57 -14.41
CA VAL A 41 19.90 0.72 -14.23
C VAL A 41 19.37 1.22 -15.56
N HIS A 42 18.53 0.43 -16.25
CA HIS A 42 17.22 0.97 -16.64
C HIS A 42 16.19 -0.04 -17.15
N ASP A 43 16.52 -1.22 -17.70
CA ASP A 43 15.47 -2.15 -18.20
C ASP A 43 15.62 -3.64 -17.81
N GLY A 44 16.84 -4.17 -17.68
CA GLY A 44 17.02 -5.62 -17.44
C GLY A 44 16.78 -6.09 -16.00
N ALA A 45 17.01 -5.22 -15.02
CA ALA A 45 17.15 -5.63 -13.61
C ALA A 45 15.83 -6.00 -12.93
N TRP A 46 14.70 -5.38 -13.30
CA TRP A 46 13.43 -5.63 -12.62
C TRP A 46 12.75 -6.91 -13.10
N SER A 47 13.02 -7.38 -14.33
CA SER A 47 12.54 -8.68 -14.82
C SER A 47 12.99 -9.85 -13.93
N LEU A 48 14.08 -9.68 -13.17
CA LEU A 48 14.51 -10.66 -12.16
C LEU A 48 13.65 -10.59 -10.89
N CYS A 49 13.13 -9.41 -10.55
CA CYS A 49 12.28 -9.22 -9.37
C CYS A 49 10.93 -9.92 -9.50
N GLN A 50 10.41 -10.15 -10.71
CA GLN A 50 9.12 -10.84 -10.92
C GLN A 50 9.13 -12.30 -10.42
N TYR A 51 10.32 -12.92 -10.33
CA TYR A 51 10.50 -14.27 -9.80
C TYR A 51 10.95 -14.32 -8.35
N ALA A 52 11.25 -13.16 -7.74
CA ALA A 52 11.74 -13.09 -6.38
C ALA A 52 10.64 -13.48 -5.39
N ARG A 53 10.98 -14.36 -4.44
CA ARG A 53 10.14 -14.65 -3.27
C ARG A 53 10.38 -13.64 -2.15
N GLU A 54 11.56 -13.04 -2.12
CA GLU A 54 11.91 -12.06 -1.10
C GLU A 54 12.62 -10.87 -1.76
N ILE A 55 12.17 -9.67 -1.42
CA ILE A 55 12.79 -8.41 -1.86
C ILE A 55 13.21 -7.65 -0.61
N TYR A 56 14.50 -7.30 -0.56
CA TYR A 56 15.09 -6.47 0.48
C TYR A 56 15.70 -5.23 -0.14
N ILE A 57 15.26 -4.06 0.30
CA ILE A 57 15.72 -2.75 -0.17
C ILE A 57 16.21 -1.97 1.02
N SER A 58 17.47 -1.53 0.98
CA SER A 58 18.07 -0.74 2.05
C SER A 58 18.76 0.50 1.50
N ASP A 59 18.62 1.62 2.22
CA ASP A 59 19.37 2.86 2.01
C ASP A 59 19.28 3.47 0.60
N CYS A 60 18.20 3.17 -0.14
CA CYS A 60 17.98 3.67 -1.49
C CYS A 60 17.34 5.07 -1.44
N GLN A 61 18.18 6.11 -1.50
CA GLN A 61 17.73 7.51 -1.37
C GLN A 61 17.10 8.09 -2.65
N ALA A 62 17.21 7.40 -3.78
CA ALA A 62 16.54 7.79 -5.02
C ALA A 62 15.18 7.10 -5.22
N LEU A 63 14.81 6.17 -4.33
CA LEU A 63 13.59 5.39 -4.42
C LEU A 63 12.39 6.25 -4.02
N SER A 64 11.52 6.56 -4.98
CA SER A 64 10.27 7.30 -4.75
C SER A 64 9.08 6.38 -4.49
N TYR A 65 9.09 5.21 -5.14
CA TYR A 65 8.12 4.13 -4.96
C TYR A 65 8.80 2.77 -5.11
N VAL A 66 8.31 1.74 -4.41
CA VAL A 66 8.92 0.40 -4.48
C VAL A 66 8.47 -0.31 -5.75
N ILE A 67 7.17 -0.41 -5.94
CA ILE A 67 6.55 -1.15 -7.04
C ILE A 67 5.94 -0.12 -7.97
N ALA A 68 6.52 0.01 -9.15
CA ALA A 68 5.93 0.76 -10.22
C ALA A 68 4.70 0.01 -10.74
N SER A 69 3.84 0.76 -11.35
CA SER A 69 2.52 0.31 -11.67
C SER A 69 2.43 -0.61 -12.89
N ASP A 70 3.38 -0.51 -13.80
CA ASP A 70 3.59 -1.46 -14.88
C ASP A 70 4.03 -2.85 -14.37
N ALA A 71 4.52 -2.95 -13.13
CA ALA A 71 4.82 -4.19 -12.44
C ALA A 71 3.62 -4.72 -11.62
N HIS A 72 2.47 -4.04 -11.62
CA HIS A 72 1.25 -4.50 -10.94
C HIS A 72 0.75 -5.80 -11.59
N GLY A 73 0.90 -6.92 -10.87
CA GLY A 73 0.49 -8.22 -11.35
C GLY A 73 1.64 -9.18 -11.66
N GLU A 74 2.88 -8.69 -11.74
CA GLU A 74 4.03 -9.54 -12.08
C GLU A 74 4.69 -10.17 -10.84
N MET A 75 4.51 -9.58 -9.66
CA MET A 75 5.11 -10.06 -8.40
C MET A 75 4.26 -11.09 -7.67
N LYS A 76 3.64 -12.02 -8.41
CA LYS A 76 2.77 -13.05 -7.81
C LYS A 76 3.50 -14.04 -6.92
N LYS A 77 4.83 -14.16 -7.01
CA LYS A 77 5.63 -15.08 -6.17
C LYS A 77 6.20 -14.43 -4.91
N LEU A 78 6.03 -13.12 -4.75
CA LEU A 78 6.63 -12.38 -3.65
C LEU A 78 5.95 -12.77 -2.32
N GLU A 79 6.75 -13.28 -1.39
CA GLU A 79 6.34 -13.69 -0.05
C GLU A 79 6.84 -12.72 1.02
N LYS A 80 7.93 -12.00 0.77
CA LYS A 80 8.49 -11.05 1.73
C LYS A 80 8.98 -9.78 1.06
N LEU A 81 8.53 -8.64 1.57
CA LEU A 81 9.02 -7.32 1.19
C LEU A 81 9.55 -6.59 2.42
N THR A 82 10.83 -6.21 2.38
CA THR A 82 11.48 -5.44 3.43
C THR A 82 12.10 -4.17 2.85
N VAL A 83 11.78 -3.02 3.44
CA VAL A 83 12.33 -1.71 3.05
C VAL A 83 12.92 -1.01 4.27
N PHE A 84 14.17 -0.57 4.18
CA PHE A 84 14.93 -0.01 5.28
C PHE A 84 15.62 1.30 4.87
N SER A 85 15.41 2.37 5.63
CA SER A 85 16.13 3.65 5.51
C SER A 85 16.08 4.31 4.12
N CYS A 86 14.99 4.10 3.36
CA CYS A 86 14.74 4.79 2.08
C CYS A 86 14.02 6.12 2.34
N ARG A 87 14.78 7.21 2.55
CA ARG A 87 14.19 8.47 3.05
C ARG A 87 13.37 9.25 2.02
N SER A 88 13.58 9.00 0.73
CA SER A 88 12.81 9.63 -0.35
C SER A 88 11.56 8.84 -0.75
N LEU A 89 11.29 7.71 -0.09
CA LEU A 89 10.15 6.85 -0.42
C LEU A 89 8.86 7.53 0.03
N VAL A 90 7.95 7.78 -0.92
CA VAL A 90 6.68 8.48 -0.67
C VAL A 90 5.50 7.51 -0.64
N GLU A 91 5.53 6.48 -1.49
CA GLU A 91 4.51 5.42 -1.58
C GLU A 91 5.20 4.07 -1.77
N VAL A 92 4.65 2.97 -1.25
CA VAL A 92 5.23 1.64 -1.57
C VAL A 92 4.80 1.19 -2.97
N PHE A 93 3.54 1.44 -3.32
CA PHE A 93 2.94 1.07 -4.59
C PHE A 93 2.62 2.34 -5.34
N GLU A 94 3.13 2.46 -6.57
CA GLU A 94 2.81 3.58 -7.43
C GLU A 94 1.31 3.56 -7.73
N THR A 95 0.60 4.57 -7.27
CA THR A 95 -0.81 4.74 -7.60
C THR A 95 -0.94 5.32 -9.01
N GLN A 96 -1.32 4.49 -9.99
CA GLN A 96 -1.47 4.90 -11.38
C GLN A 96 -2.37 6.13 -11.54
N GLY A 97 -1.84 7.14 -12.23
CA GLY A 97 -2.61 8.20 -12.90
C GLY A 97 -2.82 7.90 -14.38
N PHE A 98 -3.17 6.68 -14.76
CA PHE A 98 -3.21 6.30 -16.17
C PHE A 98 -4.54 6.72 -16.79
N ASN A 99 -4.41 7.63 -17.77
CA ASN A 99 -5.45 8.01 -18.70
C ASN A 99 -5.63 6.85 -19.69
N ILE A 100 -6.73 6.12 -19.57
CA ILE A 100 -7.21 5.33 -20.72
C ILE A 100 -7.62 6.34 -21.79
N ASN A 101 -6.93 6.27 -22.92
CA ASN A 101 -7.23 7.02 -24.14
C ASN A 101 -8.72 6.90 -24.50
N GLY A 102 -9.54 7.84 -24.07
CA GLY A 102 -10.25 8.65 -25.04
C GLY A 102 -9.28 9.75 -25.41
N CYS A 103 -8.86 9.81 -26.67
CA CYS A 103 -8.06 10.91 -27.18
C CYS A 103 -8.64 12.24 -26.68
N ASP A 104 -7.78 13.17 -26.27
CA ASP A 104 -8.15 14.57 -26.10
C ASP A 104 -8.54 15.12 -27.48
N THR A 105 -9.74 14.77 -27.92
CA THR A 105 -10.39 15.34 -29.10
C THR A 105 -11.65 16.00 -28.59
N PRO A 106 -11.80 17.33 -28.74
CA PRO A 106 -13.09 17.96 -28.60
C PRO A 106 -14.06 17.22 -29.53
N ILE A 107 -15.11 16.62 -29.00
CA ILE A 107 -16.20 16.12 -29.84
C ILE A 107 -17.03 17.34 -30.20
N ILE A 108 -16.97 17.76 -31.46
CA ILE A 108 -17.92 18.71 -32.02
C ILE A 108 -19.17 17.90 -32.34
N ASP A 109 -20.26 18.13 -31.62
CA ASP A 109 -21.57 17.65 -32.03
C ASP A 109 -22.03 18.52 -33.20
N GLU A 110 -21.93 18.03 -34.44
CA GLU A 110 -22.51 18.70 -35.62
C GLU A 110 -24.03 18.45 -35.72
N GLY A 111 -24.71 18.52 -34.57
CA GLY A 111 -26.15 18.38 -34.41
C GLY A 111 -26.84 19.72 -34.21
N SER A 112 -27.27 20.33 -35.32
CA SER A 112 -28.33 21.35 -35.37
C SER A 112 -28.01 22.78 -34.87
N GLY A 113 -27.65 23.65 -35.83
CA GLY A 113 -28.31 24.94 -36.02
C GLY A 113 -28.45 25.87 -34.81
N GLY A 114 -27.35 26.16 -34.10
CA GLY A 114 -27.29 27.19 -33.07
C GLY A 114 -25.84 27.47 -32.72
N ASN A 115 -25.45 28.74 -32.76
CA ASN A 115 -24.11 29.26 -32.54
C ASN A 115 -23.63 29.20 -31.08
N ASP A 116 -23.89 28.09 -30.38
CA ASP A 116 -23.42 27.85 -29.01
C ASP A 116 -22.64 26.53 -28.96
N ALA A 117 -21.33 26.61 -29.16
CA ALA A 117 -20.43 25.47 -29.03
C ALA A 117 -20.32 25.10 -27.54
N THR A 118 -21.20 24.21 -27.08
CA THR A 118 -21.15 23.70 -25.70
C THR A 118 -19.96 22.74 -25.56
N MET A 119 -18.93 23.16 -24.84
CA MET A 119 -17.75 22.36 -24.52
C MET A 119 -18.09 21.33 -23.43
N VAL A 120 -18.28 20.07 -23.80
CA VAL A 120 -18.52 18.98 -22.82
C VAL A 120 -17.19 18.52 -22.24
N ILE A 121 -16.91 18.87 -20.98
CA ILE A 121 -15.78 18.30 -20.22
C ILE A 121 -16.21 16.94 -19.68
N GLN A 122 -15.77 15.86 -20.32
CA GLN A 122 -15.98 14.51 -19.78
C GLN A 122 -15.04 14.29 -18.59
N ARG A 123 -15.60 14.12 -17.38
CA ARG A 123 -14.83 13.78 -16.19
C ARG A 123 -14.22 12.38 -16.35
N MET A 124 -12.90 12.34 -16.52
CA MET A 124 -12.10 11.12 -16.61
C MET A 124 -12.22 10.28 -15.33
N LYS A 125 -12.47 8.98 -15.46
CA LYS A 125 -12.40 8.03 -14.34
C LYS A 125 -10.99 7.47 -14.27
N LYS A 126 -10.27 7.73 -13.18
CA LYS A 126 -9.01 7.06 -12.86
C LYS A 126 -9.31 5.60 -12.53
N ILE A 127 -8.76 4.66 -13.30
CA ILE A 127 -8.82 3.24 -12.97
C ILE A 127 -7.54 2.91 -12.21
N ASN A 128 -7.65 2.64 -10.91
CA ASN A 128 -6.54 2.12 -10.13
C ASN A 128 -6.46 0.61 -10.36
N VAL A 129 -5.40 0.12 -11.01
CA VAL A 129 -5.11 -1.33 -11.06
C VAL A 129 -4.31 -1.65 -9.80
N PRO A 130 -4.86 -2.38 -8.80
CA PRO A 130 -4.12 -2.66 -7.57
C PRO A 130 -2.98 -3.63 -7.80
N ALA A 131 -1.89 -3.42 -7.05
CA ALA A 131 -0.81 -4.40 -6.98
C ALA A 131 -1.36 -5.75 -6.48
N GLN A 132 -1.10 -6.83 -7.20
CA GLN A 132 -1.56 -8.17 -6.86
C GLN A 132 -0.49 -8.90 -6.04
N LEU A 133 -0.62 -8.86 -4.72
CA LEU A 133 0.35 -9.43 -3.78
C LEU A 133 -0.23 -10.58 -2.95
N SER A 134 -0.96 -11.48 -3.61
CA SER A 134 -1.69 -12.57 -2.97
C SER A 134 -0.83 -13.59 -2.23
N ASN A 135 0.49 -13.66 -2.49
CA ASN A 135 1.40 -14.53 -1.77
C ASN A 135 2.24 -13.82 -0.70
N LEU A 136 2.07 -12.50 -0.51
CA LEU A 136 2.87 -11.75 0.43
C LEU A 136 2.50 -12.14 1.87
N LYS A 137 3.48 -12.67 2.61
CA LYS A 137 3.38 -13.11 4.01
C LYS A 137 4.00 -12.11 4.97
N GLU A 138 5.05 -11.41 4.55
CA GLU A 138 5.77 -10.46 5.40
C GLU A 138 5.94 -9.11 4.71
N LEU A 139 5.48 -8.04 5.37
CA LEU A 139 5.71 -6.66 4.94
C LEU A 139 6.35 -5.86 6.08
N LEU A 140 7.61 -5.48 5.90
CA LEU A 140 8.40 -4.84 6.94
C LEU A 140 9.02 -3.53 6.42
N ILE A 141 8.71 -2.40 7.07
CA ILE A 141 9.17 -1.07 6.64
C ILE A 141 9.78 -0.32 7.82
N TYR A 142 10.99 0.21 7.64
CA TYR A 142 11.75 0.87 8.70
C TYR A 142 12.39 2.16 8.19
N GLY A 143 12.29 3.26 8.94
CA GLY A 143 13.10 4.46 8.69
C GLY A 143 12.81 5.18 7.36
N CYS A 144 11.60 5.07 6.83
CA CYS A 144 11.19 5.74 5.59
C CYS A 144 10.47 7.05 5.95
N ASP A 145 11.23 8.13 6.11
CA ASP A 145 10.76 9.36 6.76
C ASP A 145 9.70 10.14 5.97
N LEU A 146 9.63 10.01 4.64
CA LEU A 146 8.63 10.66 3.77
C LEU A 146 7.44 9.77 3.37
N LEU A 147 7.37 8.54 3.90
CA LEU A 147 6.30 7.60 3.54
C LEU A 147 5.02 7.95 4.30
N HIS A 148 3.99 8.40 3.58
CA HIS A 148 2.72 8.86 4.18
C HIS A 148 1.71 7.74 4.45
N HIS A 149 1.73 6.70 3.61
CA HIS A 149 0.91 5.50 3.71
C HIS A 149 1.61 4.32 3.06
N VAL A 150 1.26 3.10 3.45
CA VAL A 150 1.87 1.87 2.90
C VAL A 150 0.98 1.23 1.85
N LEU A 151 -0.33 1.21 2.10
CA LEU A 151 -1.30 0.50 1.29
C LEU A 151 -2.38 1.45 0.80
N THR A 152 -2.90 1.19 -0.39
CA THR A 152 -4.25 1.63 -0.76
C THR A 152 -5.26 0.56 -0.37
N PHE A 153 -6.54 0.93 -0.26
CA PHE A 153 -7.60 -0.03 0.05
C PHE A 153 -7.67 -1.15 -1.00
N SER A 154 -7.57 -0.82 -2.28
CA SER A 154 -7.50 -1.78 -3.38
C SER A 154 -6.31 -2.75 -3.29
N THR A 155 -5.13 -2.29 -2.85
CA THR A 155 -3.96 -3.16 -2.64
C THR A 155 -4.14 -4.04 -1.40
N LEU A 156 -4.75 -3.50 -0.35
CA LEU A 156 -5.05 -4.21 0.90
C LEU A 156 -5.83 -5.50 0.65
N GLU A 157 -6.81 -5.46 -0.25
CA GLU A 157 -7.67 -6.60 -0.59
C GLU A 157 -6.90 -7.76 -1.22
N SER A 158 -5.73 -7.49 -1.82
CA SER A 158 -4.89 -8.53 -2.39
C SER A 158 -4.04 -9.26 -1.33
N LEU A 159 -3.89 -8.72 -0.12
CA LEU A 159 -2.96 -9.24 0.91
C LEU A 159 -3.56 -10.38 1.75
N THR A 160 -4.09 -11.40 1.09
CA THR A 160 -4.83 -12.49 1.75
C THR A 160 -3.96 -13.43 2.58
N GLN A 161 -2.66 -13.57 2.24
CA GLN A 161 -1.71 -14.48 2.89
C GLN A 161 -0.81 -13.79 3.91
N LEU A 162 -1.05 -12.52 4.24
CA LEU A 162 -0.19 -11.73 5.11
C LEU A 162 -0.19 -12.29 6.54
N GLU A 163 1.00 -12.61 7.06
CA GLU A 163 1.22 -13.22 8.38
C GLU A 163 1.87 -12.24 9.37
N ASN A 164 2.78 -11.38 8.89
CA ASN A 164 3.51 -10.43 9.70
C ASN A 164 3.60 -9.07 9.01
N PHE A 165 3.24 -8.03 9.75
CA PHE A 165 3.24 -6.66 9.26
C PHE A 165 3.89 -5.73 10.28
N ARG A 166 4.94 -5.03 9.88
CA ARG A 166 5.68 -4.14 10.76
C ARG A 166 6.08 -2.84 10.08
N ILE A 167 5.76 -1.73 10.74
CA ILE A 167 6.20 -0.40 10.33
C ILE A 167 6.86 0.27 11.54
N ASN A 168 8.04 0.86 11.31
CA ASN A 168 8.83 1.45 12.38
C ASN A 168 9.53 2.73 11.91
N LYS A 169 9.56 3.78 12.74
CA LYS A 169 10.33 5.02 12.50
C LYS A 169 10.05 5.67 11.14
N CYS A 170 8.79 5.68 10.69
CA CYS A 170 8.38 6.38 9.47
C CYS A 170 7.62 7.65 9.86
N LYS A 171 8.32 8.80 9.90
CA LYS A 171 7.80 10.01 10.55
C LYS A 171 6.60 10.64 9.84
N ALA A 172 6.58 10.67 8.50
CA ALA A 172 5.47 11.24 7.74
C ALA A 172 4.24 10.32 7.65
N MET A 173 4.27 9.12 8.23
CA MET A 173 3.16 8.17 8.17
C MET A 173 1.91 8.75 8.84
N GLU A 174 0.86 8.97 8.06
CA GLU A 174 -0.41 9.55 8.54
C GLU A 174 -1.46 8.47 8.75
N VAL A 175 -1.56 7.52 7.81
CA VAL A 175 -2.44 6.35 7.86
C VAL A 175 -1.72 5.13 7.29
N ILE A 176 -2.03 3.93 7.76
CA ILE A 176 -1.42 2.71 7.20
C ILE A 176 -2.03 2.40 5.82
N VAL A 177 -3.35 2.51 5.73
CA VAL A 177 -4.15 2.27 4.54
C VAL A 177 -4.86 3.56 4.14
N LYS A 178 -4.61 4.01 2.91
CA LYS A 178 -5.27 5.14 2.27
C LYS A 178 -6.50 4.65 1.48
N ALA A 179 -7.61 5.37 1.57
CA ALA A 179 -8.77 5.12 0.72
C ALA A 179 -8.45 5.45 -0.75
N ASP A 180 -8.95 4.66 -1.70
CA ASP A 180 -8.75 4.93 -3.12
C ASP A 180 -9.48 6.21 -3.56
N ASN A 181 -8.90 6.93 -4.52
CA ASN A 181 -9.45 8.17 -5.07
C ASN A 181 -10.76 7.87 -5.84
N GLY A 182 -11.92 8.08 -5.23
CA GLY A 182 -13.23 7.87 -5.87
C GLY A 182 -14.26 7.21 -4.95
N ASP A 183 -13.82 6.52 -3.90
CA ASP A 183 -14.67 5.82 -2.93
C ASP A 183 -15.10 6.74 -1.76
N GLN A 184 -15.39 8.02 -2.05
CA GLN A 184 -15.97 8.93 -1.04
C GLN A 184 -17.37 8.48 -0.58
N THR A 185 -17.96 7.48 -1.24
CA THR A 185 -19.21 6.84 -0.87
C THR A 185 -19.10 5.33 -1.04
N MET A 186 -18.46 4.61 -0.11
CA MET A 186 -18.79 3.19 0.08
C MET A 186 -20.21 3.12 0.64
N ILE A 187 -21.19 3.07 -0.26
CA ILE A 187 -22.63 3.04 0.05
C ILE A 187 -23.01 1.70 0.71
N SER A 188 -22.22 0.65 0.46
CA SER A 188 -22.42 -0.69 1.03
C SER A 188 -21.36 -1.00 2.08
N SER A 189 -21.79 -1.62 3.18
CA SER A 189 -20.89 -2.17 4.21
C SER A 189 -20.00 -3.24 3.60
N LYS A 190 -18.68 -3.11 3.79
CA LYS A 190 -17.68 -4.07 3.30
C LYS A 190 -16.98 -4.75 4.48
N VAL A 191 -16.64 -6.02 4.32
CA VAL A 191 -15.88 -6.79 5.31
C VAL A 191 -14.54 -7.18 4.72
N VAL A 192 -13.45 -6.84 5.42
CA VAL A 192 -12.07 -7.21 5.07
C VAL A 192 -11.56 -8.20 6.11
N VAL A 193 -11.04 -9.35 5.67
CA VAL A 193 -10.60 -10.43 6.55
C VAL A 193 -9.11 -10.67 6.40
N PHE A 194 -8.35 -10.46 7.48
CA PHE A 194 -6.95 -10.85 7.60
C PHE A 194 -6.84 -12.23 8.22
N GLN A 195 -7.07 -13.26 7.41
CA GLN A 195 -7.18 -14.64 7.88
C GLN A 195 -5.89 -15.14 8.57
N HIS A 196 -4.73 -14.75 8.04
CA HIS A 196 -3.43 -15.31 8.42
C HIS A 196 -2.54 -14.38 9.25
N LEU A 197 -2.94 -13.11 9.44
CA LEU A 197 -2.13 -12.13 10.15
C LEU A 197 -2.04 -12.49 11.63
N LYS A 198 -0.82 -12.79 12.10
CA LYS A 198 -0.52 -13.17 13.48
C LYS A 198 0.09 -11.99 14.24
N SER A 199 1.11 -11.37 13.64
CA SER A 199 1.88 -10.27 14.24
C SER A 199 1.66 -8.95 13.50
N PHE A 200 1.31 -7.90 14.26
CA PHE A 200 1.11 -6.55 13.74
C PHE A 200 1.81 -5.52 14.65
N GLN A 201 2.77 -4.78 14.10
CA GLN A 201 3.60 -3.86 14.89
C GLN A 201 3.71 -2.47 14.25
N LEU A 202 3.36 -1.45 15.03
CA LEU A 202 3.48 -0.04 14.67
C LEU A 202 4.31 0.67 15.73
N LEU A 203 5.49 1.13 15.35
CA LEU A 203 6.49 1.63 16.29
C LEU A 203 7.04 2.99 15.88
N ASP A 204 7.10 3.92 16.83
CA ASP A 204 7.71 5.24 16.65
C ASP A 204 7.18 5.97 15.39
N LEU A 205 5.86 6.05 15.25
CA LEU A 205 5.14 6.71 14.14
C LEU A 205 4.44 7.98 14.66
N PRO A 206 5.17 9.11 14.79
CA PRO A 206 4.69 10.29 15.51
C PRO A 206 3.45 10.94 14.91
N ASN A 207 3.24 10.85 13.59
CA ASN A 207 2.12 11.48 12.89
C ASN A 207 0.99 10.48 12.54
N LEU A 208 1.10 9.21 12.96
CA LEU A 208 0.11 8.21 12.62
C LEU A 208 -1.20 8.50 13.34
N THR A 209 -2.29 8.63 12.58
CA THR A 209 -3.64 8.91 13.10
C THR A 209 -4.53 7.67 13.18
N GLY A 210 -4.25 6.64 12.39
CA GLY A 210 -4.96 5.35 12.41
C GLY A 210 -4.52 4.37 11.33
N PHE A 211 -5.05 3.14 11.38
CA PHE A 211 -4.82 2.11 10.36
C PHE A 211 -5.60 2.41 9.06
N PHE A 212 -6.91 2.55 9.15
CA PHE A 212 -7.77 2.90 8.01
C PHE A 212 -8.93 3.78 8.48
N LEU A 213 -9.06 4.98 7.88
CA LEU A 213 -10.05 5.97 8.31
C LEU A 213 -11.28 6.07 7.40
N GLY A 214 -11.40 5.21 6.37
CA GLY A 214 -12.61 5.11 5.54
C GLY A 214 -13.81 4.54 6.32
N LYS A 215 -15.02 5.02 6.02
CA LYS A 215 -16.26 4.61 6.69
C LYS A 215 -16.80 3.30 6.10
N ASN A 216 -17.73 2.66 6.82
CA ASN A 216 -18.49 1.49 6.37
C ASN A 216 -17.65 0.25 6.02
N VAL A 217 -16.47 0.10 6.63
CA VAL A 217 -15.63 -1.10 6.50
C VAL A 217 -15.44 -1.75 7.87
N GLU A 218 -15.80 -3.02 7.96
CA GLU A 218 -15.48 -3.89 9.08
C GLU A 218 -14.20 -4.68 8.78
N PHE A 219 -13.33 -4.80 9.78
CA PHE A 219 -12.13 -5.65 9.71
C PHE A 219 -12.25 -6.85 10.63
N GLN A 220 -11.81 -8.01 10.15
CA GLN A 220 -11.74 -9.24 10.95
C GLN A 220 -10.33 -9.77 10.96
N TRP A 221 -9.86 -10.18 12.14
CA TRP A 221 -8.48 -10.56 12.41
C TRP A 221 -8.43 -11.93 13.13
N PRO A 222 -8.87 -13.04 12.50
CA PRO A 222 -9.13 -14.30 13.20
C PRO A 222 -7.89 -14.96 13.81
N SER A 223 -6.69 -14.63 13.32
CA SER A 223 -5.43 -15.22 13.75
C SER A 223 -4.51 -14.26 14.50
N LEU A 224 -4.93 -13.01 14.69
CA LEU A 224 -4.09 -11.97 15.28
C LEU A 224 -3.88 -12.25 16.78
N ASP A 225 -2.64 -12.50 17.17
CA ASP A 225 -2.24 -12.90 18.52
C ASP A 225 -1.27 -11.90 19.16
N ASP A 226 -0.47 -11.22 18.34
CA ASP A 226 0.57 -10.32 18.79
C ASP A 226 0.45 -8.93 18.15
N VAL A 227 0.05 -7.96 18.96
CA VAL A 227 -0.02 -6.56 18.56
C VAL A 227 0.91 -5.73 19.41
N MET A 228 1.77 -4.93 18.77
CA MET A 228 2.58 -3.92 19.45
C MET A 228 2.35 -2.55 18.82
N ILE A 229 1.85 -1.60 19.60
CA ILE A 229 1.68 -0.20 19.20
C ILE A 229 2.40 0.65 20.23
N ASP A 230 3.45 1.34 19.82
CA ASP A 230 4.25 2.15 20.73
C ASP A 230 4.85 3.37 20.02
N GLY A 231 4.88 4.52 20.70
CA GLY A 231 5.41 5.75 20.09
C GLY A 231 4.54 6.32 18.96
N CYS A 232 3.22 6.12 19.02
CA CYS A 232 2.24 6.64 18.06
C CYS A 232 1.25 7.63 18.74
N PRO A 233 1.71 8.80 19.23
CA PRO A 233 0.93 9.69 20.08
C PRO A 233 -0.31 10.32 19.42
N GLN A 234 -0.35 10.43 18.10
CA GLN A 234 -1.49 11.01 17.35
C GLN A 234 -2.56 9.96 17.00
N MET A 235 -2.33 8.69 17.33
CA MET A 235 -3.21 7.60 16.95
C MET A 235 -4.40 7.53 17.91
N MET A 236 -5.53 8.08 17.49
CA MET A 236 -6.74 8.16 18.33
C MET A 236 -7.66 6.94 18.18
N ARG A 237 -7.63 6.29 17.02
CA ARG A 237 -8.43 5.09 16.73
C ARG A 237 -7.70 4.20 15.74
N PHE A 238 -7.96 2.89 15.79
CA PHE A 238 -7.39 1.97 14.82
C PHE A 238 -8.09 2.07 13.47
N THR A 239 -9.40 1.85 13.42
CA THR A 239 -10.23 1.92 12.21
C THR A 239 -11.40 2.88 12.39
N SER A 240 -11.93 3.44 11.31
CA SER A 240 -13.20 4.19 11.40
C SER A 240 -14.42 3.28 11.65
N GLY A 241 -14.37 2.02 11.21
CA GLY A 241 -15.38 0.99 11.49
C GLY A 241 -14.95 0.00 12.56
N CYS A 242 -15.71 -1.08 12.72
CA CYS A 242 -15.45 -2.14 13.70
C CYS A 242 -14.27 -3.03 13.30
N SER A 243 -13.56 -3.55 14.30
CA SER A 243 -12.46 -4.51 14.17
C SER A 243 -12.69 -5.69 15.12
N ARG A 244 -12.73 -6.91 14.58
CA ARG A 244 -12.99 -8.14 15.35
C ARG A 244 -11.72 -8.97 15.51
N THR A 245 -11.21 -9.05 16.73
CA THR A 245 -9.95 -9.75 17.07
C THR A 245 -10.21 -10.88 18.09
N PRO A 246 -10.78 -12.03 17.69
CA PRO A 246 -11.29 -13.04 18.63
C PRO A 246 -10.22 -13.71 19.50
N LYS A 247 -8.93 -13.66 19.11
CA LYS A 247 -7.82 -14.28 19.84
C LYS A 247 -6.95 -13.29 20.60
N LEU A 248 -7.08 -12.00 20.31
CA LEU A 248 -6.24 -10.98 20.92
C LEU A 248 -6.80 -10.64 22.30
N ASN A 249 -5.95 -10.62 23.33
CA ASN A 249 -6.36 -10.29 24.71
C ASN A 249 -5.74 -8.99 25.21
N TYR A 250 -4.58 -8.61 24.67
CA TYR A 250 -3.83 -7.43 25.09
C TYR A 250 -3.05 -6.86 23.90
N ILE A 251 -2.73 -5.58 23.99
CA ILE A 251 -1.76 -4.91 23.12
C ILE A 251 -0.47 -4.70 23.93
N ARG A 252 0.68 -4.84 23.28
CA ARG A 252 1.98 -4.53 23.87
C ARG A 252 2.39 -3.09 23.56
N THR A 253 2.94 -2.41 24.54
CA THR A 253 3.63 -1.12 24.43
C THR A 253 5.04 -1.28 25.05
N LYS A 254 5.90 -0.27 24.97
CA LYS A 254 7.16 -0.27 25.74
C LYS A 254 6.93 -0.26 27.25
N LEU A 255 5.73 0.13 27.71
CA LEU A 255 5.35 0.17 29.12
C LEU A 255 4.78 -1.16 29.63
N GLY A 256 4.42 -2.09 28.75
CA GLY A 256 3.92 -3.41 29.13
C GLY A 256 2.72 -3.87 28.29
N LYS A 257 1.91 -4.76 28.86
CA LYS A 257 0.67 -5.27 28.24
C LYS A 257 -0.53 -4.45 28.73
N HIS A 258 -1.38 -4.03 27.81
CA HIS A 258 -2.61 -3.28 28.08
C HIS A 258 -3.84 -4.04 27.57
N SER A 259 -4.92 -4.08 28.36
CA SER A 259 -6.18 -4.72 27.98
C SER A 259 -6.82 -4.05 26.76
N LEU A 260 -7.60 -4.81 25.99
CA LEU A 260 -8.35 -4.33 24.81
C LEU A 260 -9.61 -3.54 25.15
N GLU A 261 -9.97 -3.38 26.43
CA GLU A 261 -11.12 -2.59 26.90
C GLU A 261 -11.16 -1.15 26.35
N CYS A 262 -10.03 -0.67 25.80
CA CYS A 262 -9.93 0.64 25.19
C CYS A 262 -9.31 0.65 23.77
N GLY A 263 -9.12 -0.48 23.05
CA GLY A 263 -8.47 -0.41 21.71
C GLY A 263 -8.39 -1.66 20.81
N LEU A 264 -8.22 -1.38 19.50
CA LEU A 264 -8.47 -2.20 18.28
C LEU A 264 -9.96 -2.48 17.96
N ASN A 265 -10.79 -1.50 18.31
CA ASN A 265 -12.17 -1.19 17.88
C ASN A 265 -13.21 -2.35 17.86
N VAL A 266 -13.32 -3.06 18.99
CA VAL A 266 -14.08 -4.32 19.25
C VAL A 266 -15.61 -4.17 19.40
N GLN A 267 -16.39 -5.24 19.10
CA GLN A 267 -17.55 -5.66 19.92
C GLN A 267 -17.41 -7.16 20.27
N THR A 268 -17.20 -7.46 21.56
CA THR A 268 -17.18 -8.83 22.11
C THR A 268 -18.58 -9.42 22.00
N THR A 269 -18.64 -10.69 21.59
CA THR A 269 -19.84 -11.52 21.39
C THR A 269 -20.90 -11.36 22.49
N THR A 270 -21.86 -10.46 22.29
CA THR A 270 -23.27 -10.56 22.71
C THR A 270 -24.11 -9.71 21.75
N LEU A 271 -25.19 -10.28 21.21
CA LEU A 271 -26.17 -9.64 20.33
C LEU A 271 -26.56 -8.23 20.80
N HIS A 272 -26.24 -7.17 20.04
CA HIS A 272 -27.12 -6.03 19.70
C HIS A 272 -26.37 -4.95 18.89
N GLU A 273 -26.79 -4.82 17.63
CA GLU A 273 -27.00 -3.59 16.84
C GLU A 273 -25.92 -2.47 16.82
N CYS A 274 -25.34 -2.25 15.64
CA CYS A 274 -25.03 -0.91 15.17
C CYS A 274 -26.34 -0.09 15.11
N PRO A 275 -26.36 1.20 15.46
CA PRO A 275 -27.49 2.05 15.10
C PRO A 275 -27.54 2.10 13.57
N SER A 276 -28.53 1.44 12.99
CA SER A 276 -29.01 1.78 11.66
C SER A 276 -29.34 3.27 11.68
N SER A 277 -28.91 3.99 10.65
CA SER A 277 -29.39 5.31 10.29
C SER A 277 -30.89 5.42 10.60
N SER A 278 -31.24 6.26 11.57
CA SER A 278 -32.64 6.63 11.80
C SER A 278 -33.15 7.33 10.55
N LEU A 279 -33.91 6.59 9.74
CA LEU A 279 -35.02 7.15 8.99
C LEU A 279 -36.00 7.70 10.03
N ASP A 280 -35.83 8.98 10.40
CA ASP A 280 -36.96 9.76 10.91
C ASP A 280 -37.67 10.36 9.70
N THR A 281 -38.68 9.61 9.23
CA THR A 281 -39.85 10.20 8.62
C THR A 281 -40.64 10.89 9.72
N SER A 282 -40.53 12.22 9.82
CA SER A 282 -41.52 13.02 10.54
C SER A 282 -42.62 13.46 9.57
N ASN A 283 -43.84 13.11 9.98
CA ASN A 283 -45.16 13.46 9.43
C ASN A 283 -45.29 14.85 8.82
#